data_AF-A0A8T4TRS9-F1
#
_entry.id   AF-A0A8T4TRS9-F1
#
_cell.length_a   1.000
_cell.length_b   1.000
_cell.length_c   1.000
_cell.angle_alpha   90.00
_cell.angle_beta   90.00
_cell.angle_gamma   90.00
#
_symmetry.space_group_name_H-M   'P 1'
#
loop_
_entity.id
_entity.type
_entity.pdbx_description
1 polymer ?
#
loop_
_entity_poly.entity_id
_entity_poly.type
_entity_poly.pdbx_seq_one_letter_code
_entity_poly.pdbx_strand_id
1 'polypeptide(L)'
;MVLARVVLSKYSDKVLNVVKAKFDLKDKSEALNKFVELYGDEVVEREAKDQYVKKVIGISERHLKKYDSKKMSIKELDKLCEVS
;
A
#
# COMPACT_ATOMS: atom_id res chain seq x y z
N MET A 1 21.10 5.10 -4.35
CA MET A 1 21.01 5.83 -3.07
C MET A 1 20.96 7.31 -3.40
N VAL A 2 19.95 8.04 -2.91
CA VAL A 2 19.83 9.49 -3.11
C VAL A 2 20.18 10.18 -1.80
N LEU A 3 20.97 11.25 -1.85
CA LEU A 3 21.37 12.02 -0.68
C LEU A 3 20.47 13.25 -0.57
N ALA A 4 19.82 13.42 0.58
CA ALA A 4 19.01 14.59 0.89
C ALA A 4 19.56 15.25 2.16
N ARG A 5 19.70 16.59 2.14
CA ARG A 5 20.01 17.38 3.34
C ARG A 5 18.69 17.91 3.90
N VAL A 6 18.33 17.47 5.10
CA VAL A 6 17.08 17.87 5.76
C VAL A 6 17.37 18.57 7.09
N VAL A 7 16.57 19.58 7.42
CA VAL A 7 16.60 20.24 8.72
C VAL A 7 15.43 19.69 9.54
N LEU A 8 15.75 19.01 10.65
CA LEU A 8 14.75 18.39 11.52
C LEU A 8 14.50 19.25 12.75
N SER A 9 13.25 19.33 13.18
CA SER A 9 12.92 19.91 14.49
C SER A 9 13.42 19.00 15.61
N LYS A 10 13.60 19.54 16.83
CA LYS A 10 13.96 18.75 18.01
C LYS A 10 12.97 17.60 18.27
N TYR A 11 11.69 17.84 18.03
CA TYR A 11 10.64 16.83 18.20
C TYR A 11 10.78 15.72 17.17
N SER A 12 10.95 16.07 15.88
CA SER A 12 11.16 15.11 14.80
C SER A 12 12.38 14.21 15.05
N ASP A 13 13.48 14.78 15.55
CA ASP A 13 14.67 13.99 15.90
C ASP A 13 14.40 12.96 17.01
N LYS A 14 13.64 13.37 18.02
CA LYS A 14 13.24 12.50 19.14
C LYS A 14 12.36 11.35 18.65
N VAL A 15 11.37 11.64 17.80
CA VAL A 15 10.50 10.62 17.19
C VAL A 15 11.33 9.62 16.38
N LEU A 16 12.23 10.09 15.52
CA LEU A 16 13.09 9.22 14.72
C LEU A 16 14.01 8.35 15.58
N ASN A 17 14.55 8.87 16.69
CA ASN A 17 15.36 8.07 17.61
C ASN A 17 14.54 6.96 18.29
N VAL A 18 13.28 7.21 18.64
CA VAL A 18 12.37 6.19 19.20
C VAL A 18 12.04 5.14 18.15
N VAL A 19 11.71 5.54 16.92
CA VAL A 19 11.47 4.60 15.81
C VAL A 19 12.71 3.74 15.54
N LYS A 20 13.89 4.38 15.50
CA LYS A 20 15.17 3.69 15.30
C LYS A 20 15.38 2.60 16.37
N ALA A 21 15.21 2.93 17.64
CA ALA A 21 15.37 1.99 18.74
C ALA A 21 14.30 0.89 18.74
N LYS A 22 13.05 1.24 18.42
CA LYS A 22 11.92 0.29 18.39
C LYS A 22 12.10 -0.81 17.34
N PHE A 23 12.69 -0.48 16.20
CA PHE A 23 12.90 -1.40 15.09
C PHE A 23 14.36 -1.87 14.93
N ASP A 24 15.21 -1.58 15.93
CA ASP A 24 16.65 -1.92 15.94
C ASP A 24 17.39 -1.51 14.66
N LEU A 25 17.15 -0.27 14.22
CA LEU A 25 17.69 0.27 12.96
C LEU A 25 19.05 0.94 13.17
N LYS A 26 19.91 0.88 12.16
CA LYS A 26 21.30 1.32 12.24
C LYS A 26 21.42 2.84 12.26
N ASP A 27 20.63 3.52 11.43
CA ASP A 27 20.72 4.98 11.27
C ASP A 27 19.34 5.67 11.20
N LYS A 28 19.38 7.01 11.20
CA LYS A 28 18.16 7.84 11.14
C LYS A 28 17.50 7.81 9.77
N SER A 29 18.24 7.49 8.70
CA SER A 29 17.71 7.38 7.35
C SER A 29 16.85 6.12 7.23
N GLU A 30 17.29 5.01 7.80
CA GLU A 30 16.49 3.78 7.93
C GLU A 30 15.24 4.01 8.77
N ALA A 31 15.35 4.73 9.89
CA ALA A 31 14.19 5.08 10.72
C ALA A 31 13.18 5.96 9.97
N LEU A 32 13.66 6.94 9.19
CA LEU A 32 12.82 7.79 8.36
C LEU A 32 12.14 6.97 7.26
N ASN A 33 12.88 6.12 6.55
CA ASN A 33 12.29 5.23 5.54
C ASN A 33 11.24 4.34 6.17
N LYS A 34 11.51 3.74 7.34
CA LYS A 34 10.54 2.89 8.03
C LYS A 34 9.30 3.65 8.45
N PHE A 35 9.46 4.89 8.90
CA PHE A 35 8.33 5.76 9.21
C PHE A 35 7.48 6.04 7.96
N VAL A 36 8.11 6.37 6.82
CA VAL A 36 7.41 6.51 5.53
C VAL A 36 6.76 5.19 5.11
N GLU A 37 7.35 4.03 5.39
CA GLU A 37 6.71 2.76 5.06
C GLU A 37 5.44 2.48 5.86
N LEU A 38 5.35 3.00 7.08
CA LEU A 38 4.23 2.76 7.99
C LEU A 38 3.08 3.75 7.77
N TYR A 39 3.39 4.98 7.38
CA TYR A 39 2.42 6.07 7.28
C TYR A 39 2.31 6.67 5.88
N GLY A 40 3.20 6.29 4.96
CA GLY A 40 3.24 6.82 3.59
C GLY A 40 2.03 6.43 2.77
N ASP A 41 1.44 5.27 3.04
CA ASP A 41 0.25 4.77 2.31
C ASP A 41 -0.97 5.69 2.49
N GLU A 42 -1.03 6.47 3.58
CA GLU A 42 -2.07 7.49 3.80
C GLU A 42 -1.84 8.78 2.98
N VAL A 43 -0.60 9.01 2.53
CA VAL A 43 -0.20 10.21 1.78
C VAL A 43 -0.14 9.92 0.28
N VAL A 44 0.41 8.76 -0.09
CA VAL A 44 0.50 8.27 -1.46
C VAL A 44 0.20 6.79 -1.41
N GLU A 45 -0.89 6.37 -2.03
CA GLU A 45 -1.17 4.94 -2.20
C GLU A 45 0.04 4.28 -2.85
N ARG A 46 0.60 3.28 -2.17
CA ARG A 46 1.64 2.47 -2.75
C ARG A 46 1.08 1.81 -4.00
N GLU A 47 1.84 1.90 -5.09
CA GLU A 47 1.57 1.08 -6.26
C GLU A 47 1.37 -0.37 -5.80
N ALA A 48 0.25 -0.97 -6.22
CA ALA A 48 -0.04 -2.35 -5.89
C ALA A 48 1.17 -3.18 -6.32
N LYS A 49 1.77 -3.93 -5.37
CA LYS A 49 2.93 -4.77 -5.66
C LYS A 49 2.66 -5.53 -6.96
N ASP A 50 3.59 -5.52 -7.92
CA ASP A 50 3.45 -6.20 -9.21
C ASP A 50 2.89 -7.63 -9.10
N GLN A 51 3.25 -8.33 -8.02
CA GLN A 51 2.76 -9.67 -7.71
C GLN A 51 1.25 -9.72 -7.47
N TYR A 52 0.68 -8.73 -6.78
CA TYR A 52 -0.75 -8.59 -6.56
C TYR A 52 -1.48 -8.23 -7.85
N VAL A 53 -0.94 -7.29 -8.63
CA VAL A 53 -1.49 -6.92 -9.95
C VAL A 53 -1.56 -8.16 -10.86
N LYS A 54 -0.45 -8.91 -10.97
CA LYS A 54 -0.40 -10.16 -11.74
C LYS A 54 -1.39 -11.21 -11.24
N LYS A 55 -1.58 -11.31 -9.92
CA LYS A 55 -2.56 -12.23 -9.33
C LYS A 55 -3.99 -11.84 -9.73
N VAL A 56 -4.35 -10.56 -9.64
CA VAL A 56 -5.68 -10.06 -10.00
C VAL A 56 -5.94 -10.28 -11.50
N ILE A 57 -5.00 -9.92 -12.37
CA ILE A 57 -5.09 -10.16 -13.82
C ILE A 57 -5.32 -11.66 -14.09
N GLY A 58 -4.54 -12.54 -13.48
CA GLY A 58 -4.69 -13.98 -13.67
C GLY A 58 -6.02 -14.54 -13.16
N ILE A 59 -6.59 -13.98 -12.09
CA ILE A 59 -7.94 -14.36 -11.61
C ILE A 59 -8.99 -13.93 -12.64
N SER A 60 -8.91 -12.68 -13.12
CA SER A 60 -9.84 -12.14 -14.12
C SER A 60 -9.79 -12.93 -15.41
N GLU A 61 -8.61 -13.24 -15.95
CA GLU A 61 -8.45 -14.04 -17.16
C GLU A 61 -9.02 -15.46 -17.00
N ARG A 62 -8.79 -16.11 -15.85
CA ARG A 62 -9.37 -17.44 -15.58
C ARG A 62 -10.89 -17.39 -15.50
N HIS A 63 -11.43 -16.34 -14.89
CA HIS A 63 -12.88 -16.15 -14.78
C HIS A 63 -13.50 -15.92 -16.16
N LEU A 64 -12.91 -15.02 -16.97
CA LEU A 64 -13.31 -14.75 -18.36
C LEU A 64 -13.27 -16.01 -19.22
N LYS A 65 -12.20 -16.82 -19.14
CA LYS A 65 -12.08 -18.10 -19.87
C LYS A 65 -13.16 -19.11 -19.48
N LYS A 66 -13.59 -19.13 -18.21
CA LYS A 66 -14.50 -20.15 -17.69
C LYS A 66 -15.98 -19.77 -17.84
N TYR A 67 -16.31 -18.49 -17.71
CA TYR A 67 -17.71 -18.04 -17.62
C TYR A 67 -18.14 -17.12 -18.76
N ASP A 68 -17.23 -16.79 -19.69
CA ASP A 68 -17.45 -15.88 -20.82
C ASP A 68 -17.97 -14.49 -20.36
N SER A 69 -18.32 -13.62 -21.30
CA SER A 69 -18.83 -12.27 -21.06
C SER A 69 -20.29 -12.27 -20.59
N LYS A 70 -20.64 -13.13 -19.63
CA LYS A 70 -21.98 -13.14 -19.03
C LYS A 70 -22.25 -11.80 -18.35
N LYS A 71 -23.16 -11.03 -18.92
CA LYS A 71 -23.63 -9.77 -18.35
C LYS A 71 -24.60 -10.08 -17.21
N MET A 72 -24.54 -9.26 -16.17
CA MET A 72 -25.61 -9.15 -15.19
C MET A 72 -26.23 -7.76 -15.28
N SER A 73 -27.50 -7.68 -14.92
CA SER A 73 -28.22 -6.41 -14.78
C SER A 73 -27.80 -5.69 -13.49
N ILE A 74 -28.00 -4.37 -13.45
CA ILE A 74 -27.73 -3.54 -12.26
C ILE A 74 -28.53 -4.05 -11.05
N LYS A 75 -29.78 -4.48 -11.25
CA LYS A 75 -30.62 -5.06 -10.19
C LYS A 75 -30.07 -6.36 -9.60
N GLU A 76 -29.42 -7.19 -10.41
CA GLU A 76 -28.78 -8.42 -9.95
C GLU A 76 -27.49 -8.13 -9.17
N LEU A 77 -26.76 -7.09 -9.59
CA LEU A 77 -25.57 -6.63 -8.88
C LEU A 77 -25.93 -6.05 -7.50
N ASP A 78 -26.93 -5.18 -7.42
CA ASP A 78 -27.38 -4.56 -6.16
C ASP A 78 -27.82 -5.64 -5.16
N LYS A 79 -28.57 -6.65 -5.65
CA LYS A 79 -28.99 -7.80 -4.84
C LYS A 79 -27.81 -8.64 -4.33
N LEU A 80 -26.73 -8.75 -5.10
CA LEU A 80 -25.55 -9.54 -4.76
C LEU A 80 -24.62 -8.82 -3.78
N CYS A 81 -24.55 -7.49 -3.87
CA CYS A 81 -23.76 -6.66 -2.96
C CYS A 81 -24.51 -6.29 -1.67
N GLU A 82 -25.73 -6.80 -1.47
CA GLU A 82 -26.61 -6.49 -0.33
C GLU A 82 -26.84 -4.98 -0.11
N VAL A 83 -26.66 -4.19 -1.18
CA VAL A 83 -26.90 -2.76 -1.15
C VAL A 83 -28.39 -2.58 -1.38
N SER A 84 -29.14 -2.58 -0.28
CA SER A 84 -30.58 -2.35 -0.25
C SER A 84 -30.90 -0.87 -0.13
#